data_AF-A0A5C7LN19-F1
#
_entry.id   AF-A0A5C7LN19-F1
#
_cell.length_a   1.000
_cell.length_b   1.000
_cell.length_c   1.000
_cell.angle_alpha   90.00
_cell.angle_beta   90.00
_cell.angle_gamma   90.00
#
_symmetry.space_group_name_H-M   'P 1'
#
loop_
_entity.id
_entity.type
_entity.pdbx_description
1 polymer ?
#
loop_
_entity_poly.entity_id
_entity_poly.type
_entity_poly.pdbx_seq_one_letter_code
_entity_poly.pdbx_strand_id
1 'polypeptide(L)'
;MTSKMSEDGITHALLNEITGVELVGGTVNVKLDREITFPKYAGRVERRDFTKHFGDTIYIASARLDHIDGWVIRHLLVDAYDGPGNLRDIVEFVAGVRVLDTLNLGNGDTVSLEF
;
A
#
# COMPACT_ATOMS: atom_id res chain seq x y z
N MET A 1 -9.94 22.76 17.10
CA MET A 1 -10.03 22.04 15.82
C MET A 1 -8.96 20.95 15.85
N THR A 2 -9.27 19.79 16.40
CA THR A 2 -8.39 18.62 16.38
C THR A 2 -8.39 18.12 14.94
N SER A 3 -7.35 18.51 14.20
CA SER A 3 -7.08 18.00 12.87
C SER A 3 -7.19 16.48 12.93
N LYS A 4 -8.10 15.91 12.13
CA LYS A 4 -7.88 14.58 11.56
C LYS A 4 -6.49 14.68 10.92
N MET A 5 -5.43 14.30 11.64
CA MET A 5 -4.35 13.60 10.97
C MET A 5 -5.06 12.38 10.40
N SER A 6 -5.52 12.49 9.16
CA SER A 6 -6.23 11.41 8.49
C SER A 6 -5.33 10.18 8.57
N GLU A 7 -5.91 9.01 8.70
CA GLU A 7 -5.16 7.74 8.79
C GLU A 7 -4.10 7.63 7.68
N ASP A 8 -4.38 8.24 6.52
CA ASP A 8 -3.47 8.43 5.39
C ASP A 8 -2.16 9.13 5.76
N GLY A 9 -2.18 10.17 6.60
CA GLY A 9 -1.00 10.89 7.04
C GLY A 9 -0.10 10.07 7.96
N ILE A 10 -0.69 9.19 8.77
CA ILE A 10 0.06 8.28 9.66
C ILE A 10 0.69 7.15 8.85
N THR A 11 -0.08 6.53 7.94
CA THR A 11 0.45 5.51 7.02
C THR A 11 1.57 6.09 6.16
N HIS A 12 1.39 7.28 5.60
CA HIS A 12 2.40 7.94 4.78
C HIS A 12 3.70 8.23 5.54
N ALA A 13 3.62 8.79 6.76
CA ALA A 13 4.80 9.06 7.58
C ALA A 13 5.55 7.76 7.96
N LEU A 14 4.82 6.71 8.32
CA LEU A 14 5.37 5.39 8.63
C LEU A 14 6.09 4.79 7.42
N LEU A 15 5.50 4.89 6.24
CA LEU A 15 6.10 4.40 5.00
C LEU A 15 7.36 5.20 4.65
N ASN A 16 7.36 6.53 4.81
CA ASN A 16 8.57 7.34 4.60
C ASN A 16 9.70 6.92 5.54
N GLU A 17 9.40 6.63 6.81
CA GLU A 17 10.39 6.15 7.79
C GLU A 17 10.97 4.78 7.41
N ILE A 18 10.13 3.84 6.98
CA ILE A 18 10.56 2.48 6.63
C ILE A 18 11.33 2.43 5.31
N THR A 19 10.87 3.19 4.32
CA THR A 19 11.43 3.18 2.97
C THR A 19 12.65 4.09 2.85
N GLY A 20 12.79 5.08 3.74
CA GLY A 20 13.83 6.11 3.66
C GLY A 20 13.64 7.07 2.48
N VAL A 21 12.47 7.05 1.83
CA VAL A 21 12.15 7.87 0.66
C VAL A 21 10.99 8.80 1.00
N GLU A 22 11.07 10.03 0.51
CA GLU A 22 9.93 10.96 0.53
C GLU A 22 8.92 10.49 -0.52
N LEU A 23 7.90 9.75 -0.08
CA LEU A 23 6.83 9.29 -0.96
C LEU A 23 5.99 10.49 -1.40
N VAL A 24 5.55 10.48 -2.66
CA VAL A 24 4.56 11.47 -3.09
C VAL A 24 3.20 11.04 -2.57
N GLY A 25 2.41 11.98 -2.04
CA GLY A 25 1.10 11.67 -1.47
C GLY A 25 0.16 10.96 -2.46
N GLY A 26 -0.43 9.85 -2.00
CA GLY A 26 -1.33 8.97 -2.76
C GLY A 26 -0.76 7.55 -2.91
N THR A 27 -1.64 6.57 -3.11
CA THR A 27 -1.27 5.18 -3.46
C THR A 27 -1.97 4.81 -4.77
N VAL A 28 -1.38 3.87 -5.53
CA VAL A 28 -2.04 3.25 -6.69
C VAL A 28 -2.56 1.89 -6.28
N ASN A 29 -3.88 1.69 -6.34
CA ASN A 29 -4.47 0.38 -6.16
C ASN A 29 -4.25 -0.45 -7.43
N VAL A 30 -3.54 -1.56 -7.29
CA VAL A 30 -3.29 -2.52 -8.36
C VAL A 30 -4.09 -3.78 -8.08
N LYS A 31 -5.02 -4.11 -8.99
CA LYS A 31 -5.71 -5.39 -8.97
C LYS A 31 -4.89 -6.42 -9.74
N LEU A 32 -4.54 -7.50 -9.06
CA LEU A 32 -3.73 -8.60 -9.55
C LEU A 32 -4.61 -9.61 -10.29
N ASP A 33 -4.00 -10.36 -11.20
CA ASP A 33 -4.62 -11.45 -11.95
C ASP A 33 -4.89 -12.70 -11.09
N ARG A 34 -4.25 -12.77 -9.91
CA ARG A 34 -4.40 -13.84 -8.93
C ARG A 34 -4.22 -13.33 -7.51
N GLU A 35 -4.77 -14.07 -6.55
CA GLU A 35 -4.41 -13.87 -5.15
C GLU A 35 -2.93 -14.15 -4.94
N ILE A 36 -2.30 -13.33 -4.11
CA ILE A 36 -0.91 -13.52 -3.72
C ILE A 36 -0.77 -13.62 -2.21
N THR A 37 0.26 -14.34 -1.79
CA THR A 37 0.81 -14.24 -0.45
C THR A 37 2.01 -13.30 -0.52
N PHE A 38 2.12 -12.35 0.42
CA PHE A 38 3.28 -11.48 0.46
C PHE A 38 4.58 -12.29 0.65
N PRO A 39 5.69 -11.85 0.05
CA PRO A 39 6.97 -12.53 0.18
C PRO A 39 7.38 -12.70 1.65
N LYS A 40 8.13 -13.76 1.97
CA LYS A 40 8.59 -14.02 3.34
C LYS A 40 9.51 -12.92 3.90
N TYR A 41 10.14 -12.14 3.02
CA TYR A 41 10.99 -11.00 3.38
C TYR A 41 10.21 -9.68 3.48
N ALA A 42 8.89 -9.69 3.27
CA ALA A 42 8.09 -8.50 3.47
C ALA A 42 8.25 -8.00 4.91
N GLY A 43 8.51 -6.72 5.05
CA GLY A 43 8.43 -6.03 6.33
C GLY A 43 7.01 -6.13 6.85
N ARG A 44 6.89 -6.30 8.17
CA ARG A 44 5.60 -6.32 8.86
C ARG A 44 5.60 -5.22 9.89
N VAL A 45 4.59 -4.36 9.83
CA VAL A 45 4.44 -3.24 10.74
C VAL A 45 3.10 -3.34 11.44
N GLU A 46 3.14 -3.36 12.78
CA GLU A 46 1.93 -3.30 13.58
C GLU A 46 1.61 -1.86 13.92
N ARG A 47 0.53 -1.32 13.36
CA ARG A 47 0.00 -0.01 13.71
C ARG A 47 -1.08 -0.19 14.76
N ARG A 48 -0.81 0.19 16.01
CA ARG A 48 -1.84 0.24 17.07
C ARG A 48 -2.47 1.63 17.09
N ASP A 49 -3.74 1.73 16.73
CA ASP A 49 -4.50 2.95 17.00
C ASP A 49 -5.06 2.89 18.44
N PHE A 50 -4.37 3.58 19.35
CA PHE A 50 -4.75 3.66 20.77
C PHE A 50 -6.10 4.36 21.01
N THR A 51 -6.64 5.07 20.01
CA THR A 51 -7.95 5.73 20.12
C THR A 51 -9.11 4.86 19.67
N LYS A 52 -8.85 3.82 18.86
CA LYS A 52 -9.90 2.99 18.25
C LYS A 52 -9.90 1.53 18.69
N HIS A 53 -8.97 1.07 19.53
CA HIS A 53 -8.79 -0.35 19.87
C HIS A 53 -8.58 -1.28 18.65
N PHE A 54 -8.22 -0.72 17.49
CA PHE A 54 -7.91 -1.48 16.28
C PHE A 54 -6.40 -1.46 16.02
N GLY A 55 -5.80 -2.63 16.02
CA GLY A 55 -4.44 -2.83 15.54
C GLY A 55 -4.47 -3.29 14.09
N ASP A 56 -3.82 -2.54 13.20
CA ASP A 56 -3.62 -2.94 11.81
C ASP A 56 -2.23 -3.55 11.62
N THR A 57 -2.12 -4.52 10.73
CA THR A 57 -0.82 -5.06 10.31
C THR A 57 -0.60 -4.73 8.84
N ILE A 58 0.44 -3.97 8.57
CA ILE A 58 0.83 -3.57 7.23
C ILE A 58 1.98 -4.47 6.78
N TYR A 59 1.78 -5.17 5.67
CA TYR A 59 2.86 -5.83 4.94
C TYR A 59 3.44 -4.87 3.92
N ILE A 60 4.76 -4.82 3.83
CA ILE A 60 5.47 -3.98 2.86
C ILE A 60 6.60 -4.77 2.21
N ALA A 61 6.70 -4.72 0.89
CA ALA A 61 7.80 -5.30 0.14
C ALA A 61 8.30 -4.30 -0.89
N SER A 62 9.62 -4.26 -1.12
CA SER A 62 10.17 -3.55 -2.28
C SER A 62 9.62 -4.17 -3.55
N ALA A 63 9.26 -3.32 -4.50
CA ALA A 63 8.61 -3.73 -5.73
C ALA A 63 9.02 -2.82 -6.88
N ARG A 64 8.75 -3.29 -8.09
CA ARG A 64 8.86 -2.49 -9.31
C ARG A 64 7.55 -2.56 -10.09
N LEU A 65 6.99 -1.40 -10.40
CA LEU A 65 5.83 -1.25 -11.27
C LEU A 65 6.31 -0.70 -12.63
N ASP A 66 6.28 -1.56 -13.64
CA ASP A 66 6.95 -1.40 -14.93
C ASP A 66 8.45 -1.05 -14.78
N HIS A 67 8.79 0.25 -14.83
CA HIS A 67 10.16 0.75 -14.67
C HIS A 67 10.33 1.69 -13.46
N ILE A 68 9.31 1.80 -12.61
CA ILE A 68 9.31 2.63 -11.41
C ILE A 68 9.59 1.74 -10.20
N ASP A 69 10.68 2.03 -9.50
CA ASP A 69 10.99 1.41 -8.22
C ASP A 69 10.10 2.00 -7.11
N GLY A 70 9.63 1.15 -6.21
CA GLY A 70 8.76 1.56 -5.11
C GLY A 70 8.51 0.42 -4.12
N TRP A 71 7.35 0.45 -3.49
CA TRP A 71 6.93 -0.53 -2.51
C TRP A 71 5.48 -0.92 -2.71
N VAL A 72 5.22 -2.21 -2.53
CA VAL A 72 3.88 -2.78 -2.47
C VAL A 72 3.48 -2.94 -1.02
N ILE A 73 2.25 -2.55 -0.70
CA ILE A 73 1.68 -2.49 0.63
C ILE A 73 0.36 -3.25 0.67
N ARG A 74 0.10 -3.93 1.79
CA ARG A 74 -1.20 -4.53 2.07
C ARG A 74 -1.56 -4.47 3.55
N HIS A 75 -2.81 -4.13 3.82
CA HIS A 75 -3.38 -4.04 5.16
C HIS A 75 -4.10 -5.35 5.54
N LEU A 76 -3.71 -5.97 6.65
CA LEU A 76 -4.28 -7.25 7.11
C LEU A 76 -5.71 -7.09 7.64
N LEU A 77 -6.09 -5.92 8.17
CA LEU A 77 -7.48 -5.71 8.63
C LEU A 77 -8.50 -5.72 7.48
N VAL A 78 -8.09 -5.32 6.27
CA VAL A 78 -8.93 -5.40 5.06
C VAL A 78 -9.25 -6.88 4.75
N ASP A 79 -8.32 -7.80 4.99
CA ASP A 79 -8.54 -9.23 4.81
C ASP A 79 -9.51 -9.86 5.85
N ALA A 80 -9.74 -9.18 6.98
CA ALA A 80 -10.50 -9.71 8.11
C ALA A 80 -11.95 -9.18 8.22
N TYR A 81 -12.23 -8.00 7.66
CA TYR A 81 -13.51 -7.31 7.85
C TYR A 81 -14.41 -7.25 6.61
N ASP A 82 -13.90 -7.52 5.40
CA ASP A 82 -14.74 -7.51 4.22
C ASP A 82 -15.39 -8.89 3.98
N GLY A 83 -16.71 -8.84 3.71
CA GLY A 83 -17.53 -9.99 3.32
C GLY A 83 -17.08 -10.60 1.98
N PRO A 84 -17.97 -11.24 1.20
CA PRO A 84 -17.58 -12.08 0.04
C PRO A 84 -16.84 -11.36 -1.12
N GLY A 85 -16.47 -10.09 -0.98
CA GLY A 85 -15.52 -9.38 -1.84
C GLY A 85 -14.09 -9.74 -1.45
N ASN A 86 -13.53 -10.75 -2.10
CA ASN A 86 -12.20 -11.27 -1.88
C ASN A 86 -11.12 -10.26 -2.37
N LEU A 87 -10.77 -9.25 -1.56
CA LEU A 87 -9.76 -8.22 -1.89
C LEU A 87 -8.31 -8.72 -1.79
N ARG A 88 -8.12 -10.04 -1.71
CA ARG A 88 -6.79 -10.66 -1.61
C ARG A 88 -5.94 -10.51 -2.87
N ASP A 89 -6.56 -10.04 -3.94
CA ASP A 89 -5.96 -9.73 -5.22
C ASP A 89 -5.72 -8.22 -5.40
N ILE A 90 -5.92 -7.37 -4.39
CA ILE A 90 -5.61 -5.93 -4.48
C ILE A 90 -4.43 -5.60 -3.58
N VAL A 91 -3.50 -4.81 -4.12
CA VAL A 91 -2.38 -4.24 -3.38
C VAL A 91 -2.26 -2.75 -3.66
N GLU A 92 -1.64 -2.04 -2.72
CA GLU A 92 -1.31 -0.63 -2.89
C GLU A 92 0.16 -0.49 -3.30
N PHE A 93 0.44 0.28 -4.34
CA PHE A 93 1.79 0.64 -4.75
C PHE A 93 2.09 2.10 -4.40
N VAL A 94 3.25 2.33 -3.78
CA VAL A 94 3.76 3.66 -3.46
C VAL A 94 5.17 3.85 -4.02
N ALA A 95 5.47 5.08 -4.42
CA ALA A 95 6.78 5.46 -4.93
C ALA A 95 7.08 6.92 -4.60
N GLY A 96 8.33 7.33 -4.80
CA GLY A 96 8.77 8.73 -4.73
C GLY A 96 8.26 9.62 -5.88
N VAL A 97 7.30 9.13 -6.69
CA VAL A 97 6.75 9.84 -7.86
C VAL A 97 5.25 9.65 -7.95
N ARG A 98 4.56 10.53 -8.69
CA ARG A 98 3.16 10.33 -9.07
C ARG A 98 3.06 9.30 -10.19
N VAL A 99 2.86 8.04 -9.81
CA VAL A 99 2.88 6.89 -10.74
C VAL A 99 1.92 7.05 -11.91
N LEU A 100 0.66 7.43 -11.65
CA LEU A 100 -0.34 7.61 -12.71
C LEU A 100 0.07 8.67 -13.73
N ASP A 101 0.62 9.80 -13.28
CA ASP A 101 1.08 10.87 -14.16
C ASP A 101 2.35 10.44 -14.92
N THR A 102 3.27 9.76 -14.23
CA THR A 102 4.58 9.34 -14.77
C THR A 102 4.42 8.32 -15.89
N LEU A 103 3.49 7.38 -15.71
CA LEU A 103 3.20 6.32 -16.68
C LEU A 103 2.03 6.68 -17.62
N ASN A 104 1.41 7.85 -17.42
CA ASN A 104 0.21 8.29 -18.14
C ASN A 104 -0.90 7.22 -18.13
N LEU A 105 -1.24 6.74 -16.93
CA LEU A 105 -2.21 5.66 -16.71
C LEU A 105 -3.59 6.20 -16.33
N GLY A 106 -4.61 5.51 -16.83
CA GLY A 106 -6.00 5.60 -16.39
C GLY A 106 -6.48 4.35 -15.65
N ASN A 107 -7.70 4.43 -15.10
CA ASN A 107 -8.32 3.28 -14.44
C ASN A 107 -8.56 2.14 -15.44
N GLY A 108 -8.10 0.95 -15.11
CA GLY A 108 -8.25 -0.26 -15.94
C GLY A 108 -7.07 -0.55 -16.87
N ASP A 109 -6.08 0.34 -16.92
CA ASP A 109 -4.83 0.06 -17.63
C ASP A 109 -4.06 -1.08 -16.95
N THR A 110 -3.35 -1.85 -17.76
CA THR A 110 -2.54 -2.98 -17.30
C THR A 110 -1.10 -2.55 -17.09
N VAL A 111 -0.52 -2.95 -15.97
CA VAL A 111 0.87 -2.68 -15.59
C VAL A 111 1.56 -3.99 -15.18
N SER A 112 2.88 -4.04 -15.30
CA SER A 112 3.67 -5.16 -14.79
C SER A 112 4.12 -4.84 -13.36
N LEU A 113 3.94 -5.78 -12.43
CA LEU A 113 4.33 -5.60 -11.03
C LEU A 113 5.20 -6.77 -10.56
N GLU A 114 6.39 -6.47 -10.07
CA GLU A 114 7.40 -7.45 -9.62
C GLU A 114 7.75 -7.23 -8.15
N PHE A 115 7.63 -8.27 -7.31
CA PHE A 115 8.01 -8.27 -5.88
C PHE A 115 8.03 -9.65 -5.24
#